data_AF-A0A2S7IR10-F1
#
_entry.id   AF-A0A2S7IR10-F1
#
_cell.length_a   1.000
_cell.length_b   1.000
_cell.length_c   1.000
_cell.angle_alpha   90.00
_cell.angle_beta   90.00
_cell.angle_gamma   90.00
#
_symmetry.space_group_name_H-M   'P 1'
#
loop_
_entity.id
_entity.type
_entity.pdbx_description
1 polymer ?
#
loop_
_entity_poly.entity_id
_entity_poly.type
_entity_poly.pdbx_seq_one_letter_code
_entity_poly.pdbx_strand_id
1 'polypeptide(L)'
;MTKISPAPKKKKKKKKVVKTPEQIRAAKKEAALKRRKKVLHNNVLNIFMNNMGFQFLKTDGIHKIFAEQMGELDNIFVYENIVLMVEETISPDDKEHIRKKYIYFQKIREELPEFLKWLRTDYETELSVYDEYGLGRYKFYYIYICDDLIDDQTRKAFSDLIFIDKPILNYFSSISSSIKLTSRFELFKFLGLELSDLKSPEASEDLKKIETTVVLPESASGFPEGVQVLTFIMKASDLLECSYVLRKDSWDNTIGLYQRLIEKKRIDEIRSFLANKKRTFIDNIIVSLPFDTTFSIKDIKTNQDVNFDVFKTQKFSNVVMTIPYKLNSIGIIDGQHRIFSHYEGTDTLEAEIFKLRNKRHLFVTGLFFDKKLFNDDQKRKLESEIFLQINSTQKKVSPALLHFIKSLNDPSSSIGIANNVILSLNKVNPFLGLFSISSLEKGGIKIPSILQYGLQNIIELEPDDVQLYTYYIKEGNIPPKDGGKLQDYVRYCTDKIQIYFCAVRAIYKDQWFIKNKKGGILSSTAIVGFLRAFKISLNLTDGPQDFDYYKDKFKVLDVNFKDYTSSHWNALADEIVKQAWGENNKEEAIEVS
;
A
#
# COMPACT_ATOMS: atom_id res chain seq x y z
N MET A 1 -7.70 -44.63 -75.99
CA MET A 1 -8.15 -45.52 -74.91
C MET A 1 -7.04 -45.66 -73.86
N THR A 2 -7.39 -45.34 -72.61
CA THR A 2 -6.84 -45.91 -71.35
C THR A 2 -5.36 -45.74 -70.96
N LYS A 3 -5.15 -44.75 -70.08
CA LYS A 3 -4.35 -44.70 -68.84
C LYS A 3 -3.36 -45.84 -68.54
N ILE A 4 -2.11 -45.46 -68.28
CA ILE A 4 -1.24 -46.11 -67.29
C ILE A 4 -0.81 -45.03 -66.28
N SER A 5 -1.21 -45.19 -65.02
CA SER A 5 -0.79 -44.33 -63.90
C SER A 5 0.61 -44.72 -63.41
N PRO A 6 1.49 -43.78 -63.05
CA PRO A 6 2.66 -44.08 -62.24
C PRO A 6 2.34 -44.05 -60.74
N ALA A 7 3.00 -44.93 -60.00
CA ALA A 7 2.84 -45.23 -58.58
C ALA A 7 3.01 -44.01 -57.63
N PRO A 8 2.38 -44.03 -56.43
CA PRO A 8 2.45 -42.91 -55.49
C PRO A 8 3.83 -42.84 -54.80
N LYS A 9 4.49 -41.68 -54.91
CA LYS A 9 5.71 -41.36 -54.16
C LYS A 9 5.39 -41.32 -52.65
N LYS A 10 6.03 -42.20 -51.86
CA LYS A 10 5.97 -42.22 -50.39
C LYS A 10 6.40 -40.87 -49.81
N LYS A 11 5.50 -40.20 -49.06
CA LYS A 11 5.84 -39.02 -48.24
C LYS A 11 6.86 -39.41 -47.17
N LYS A 12 8.07 -38.85 -47.23
CA LYS A 12 9.07 -38.94 -46.14
C LYS A 12 8.47 -38.35 -44.86
N LYS A 13 8.29 -39.17 -43.81
CA LYS A 13 7.92 -38.71 -42.47
C LYS A 13 9.03 -37.77 -41.95
N LYS A 14 8.71 -36.49 -41.67
CA LYS A 14 9.62 -35.57 -40.96
C LYS A 14 10.00 -36.20 -39.62
N LYS A 15 11.27 -36.51 -39.40
CA LYS A 15 11.80 -36.95 -38.09
C LYS A 15 11.48 -35.86 -37.06
N LYS A 16 10.74 -36.19 -36.00
CA LYS A 16 10.59 -35.33 -34.82
C LYS A 16 11.99 -35.14 -34.22
N VAL A 17 12.54 -33.94 -34.32
CA VAL A 17 13.79 -33.58 -33.63
C VAL A 17 13.51 -33.66 -32.13
N VAL A 18 14.15 -34.61 -31.46
CA VAL A 18 14.06 -34.77 -30.01
C VAL A 18 14.88 -33.62 -29.40
N LYS A 19 14.21 -32.66 -28.76
CA LYS A 19 14.86 -31.52 -28.10
C LYS A 19 15.66 -32.00 -26.89
N THR A 20 16.84 -31.44 -26.69
CA THR A 20 17.65 -31.75 -25.50
C THR A 20 17.00 -31.22 -24.22
N PRO A 21 17.32 -31.77 -23.02
CA PRO A 21 16.81 -31.25 -21.75
C PRO A 21 17.06 -29.76 -21.54
N GLU A 22 18.18 -29.23 -22.03
CA GLU A 22 18.51 -27.80 -22.01
C GLU A 22 17.63 -26.97 -22.93
N GLN A 23 17.38 -27.44 -24.16
CA GLN A 23 16.46 -26.78 -25.10
C GLN A 23 15.02 -26.77 -24.57
N ILE A 24 14.60 -27.83 -23.88
CA ILE A 24 13.30 -27.89 -23.20
C ILE A 24 13.26 -26.89 -22.04
N ARG A 25 14.33 -26.79 -21.24
CA ARG A 25 14.43 -25.83 -20.12
C ARG A 25 14.43 -24.38 -20.62
N ALA A 26 15.17 -24.07 -21.68
CA ALA A 26 15.21 -22.76 -22.31
C ALA A 26 13.83 -22.36 -22.87
N ALA A 27 13.18 -23.27 -23.62
CA ALA A 27 11.84 -23.02 -24.14
C ALA A 27 10.79 -22.82 -23.03
N LYS A 28 10.90 -23.56 -21.91
CA LYS A 28 10.04 -23.35 -20.73
C LYS A 28 10.27 -21.99 -20.08
N LYS A 29 11.53 -21.55 -19.95
CA LYS A 29 11.87 -20.21 -19.44
C LYS A 29 11.31 -19.11 -20.34
N GLU A 30 11.51 -19.22 -21.64
CA GLU A 30 11.01 -18.25 -22.63
C GLU A 30 9.47 -18.17 -22.63
N ALA A 31 8.79 -19.32 -22.57
CA ALA A 31 7.33 -19.37 -22.47
C ALA A 31 6.82 -18.75 -21.16
N ALA A 32 7.51 -18.97 -20.04
CA ALA A 32 7.19 -18.34 -18.77
C ALA A 32 7.38 -16.81 -18.83
N LEU A 33 8.45 -16.34 -19.46
CA LEU A 33 8.74 -14.92 -19.66
C LEU A 33 7.65 -14.24 -20.51
N LYS A 34 7.28 -14.84 -21.65
CA LYS A 34 6.19 -14.37 -22.52
C LYS A 34 4.85 -14.32 -21.77
N ARG A 35 4.57 -15.33 -20.96
CA ARG A 35 3.36 -15.34 -20.12
C ARG A 35 3.37 -14.21 -19.09
N ARG A 36 4.51 -13.94 -18.43
CA ARG A 36 4.64 -12.82 -17.47
C ARG A 36 4.41 -11.48 -18.15
N LYS A 37 5.06 -11.22 -19.29
CA LYS A 37 4.83 -9.99 -20.09
C LYS A 37 3.35 -9.79 -20.42
N LYS A 38 2.69 -10.84 -20.92
CA LYS A 38 1.25 -10.78 -21.24
C LYS A 38 0.38 -10.51 -20.01
N VAL A 39 0.73 -11.08 -18.85
CA VAL A 39 -0.01 -10.83 -17.60
C VAL A 39 0.18 -9.39 -17.13
N LEU A 40 1.40 -8.85 -17.21
CA LEU A 40 1.67 -7.44 -16.89
C LEU A 40 0.84 -6.52 -17.79
N HIS A 41 0.94 -6.69 -19.11
CA HIS A 41 0.21 -5.89 -20.08
C HIS A 41 -1.30 -5.91 -19.87
N ASN A 42 -1.88 -7.09 -19.69
CA ASN A 42 -3.30 -7.20 -19.38
C ASN A 42 -3.66 -6.52 -18.05
N ASN A 43 -2.77 -6.54 -17.06
CA ASN A 43 -3.01 -5.86 -15.79
C ASN A 43 -2.98 -4.33 -15.98
N VAL A 44 -2.01 -3.82 -16.74
CA VAL A 44 -1.88 -2.39 -17.08
C VAL A 44 -3.11 -1.89 -17.84
N LEU A 45 -3.53 -2.58 -18.90
CA LEU A 45 -4.78 -2.27 -19.62
C LEU A 45 -6.01 -2.33 -18.69
N ASN A 46 -6.08 -3.31 -17.80
CA ASN A 46 -7.19 -3.38 -16.85
C ASN A 46 -7.20 -2.20 -15.88
N ILE A 47 -6.04 -1.75 -15.40
CA ILE A 47 -5.93 -0.62 -14.48
C ILE A 47 -6.35 0.68 -15.19
N PHE A 48 -5.65 1.07 -16.25
CA PHE A 48 -5.84 2.39 -16.86
C PHE A 48 -7.08 2.46 -17.76
N MET A 49 -7.24 1.51 -18.67
CA MET A 49 -8.35 1.54 -19.64
C MET A 49 -9.66 1.06 -19.00
N ASN A 50 -9.71 -0.20 -18.57
CA ASN A 50 -10.98 -0.82 -18.17
C ASN A 50 -11.51 -0.32 -16.82
N ASN A 51 -10.61 0.00 -15.88
CA ASN A 51 -11.01 0.41 -14.54
C ASN A 51 -10.91 1.91 -14.32
N MET A 52 -9.96 2.65 -14.89
CA MET A 52 -9.86 4.10 -14.68
C MET A 52 -10.51 4.93 -15.80
N GLY A 53 -10.85 4.32 -16.94
CA GLY A 53 -11.56 4.97 -18.04
C GLY A 53 -10.68 5.78 -18.98
N PHE A 54 -9.37 5.53 -18.99
CA PHE A 54 -8.49 6.15 -19.97
C PHE A 54 -8.71 5.54 -21.36
N GLN A 55 -8.68 6.39 -22.38
CA GLN A 55 -8.63 5.97 -23.77
C GLN A 55 -7.24 5.41 -24.08
N PHE A 56 -7.17 4.18 -24.58
CA PHE A 56 -5.92 3.53 -24.95
C PHE A 56 -5.56 3.80 -26.41
N LEU A 57 -4.35 4.30 -26.67
CA LEU A 57 -3.79 4.47 -27.99
C LEU A 57 -2.69 3.44 -28.21
N LYS A 58 -2.92 2.55 -29.19
CA LYS A 58 -1.99 1.46 -29.49
C LYS A 58 -0.78 2.00 -30.25
N THR A 59 0.35 2.14 -29.54
CA THR A 59 1.61 2.72 -30.04
C THR A 59 2.75 1.72 -30.15
N ASP A 60 2.62 0.53 -29.56
CA ASP A 60 3.56 -0.60 -29.71
C ASP A 60 3.93 -0.87 -31.18
N GLY A 61 5.24 -0.92 -31.44
CA GLY A 61 5.86 -1.06 -32.75
C GLY A 61 6.02 0.24 -33.54
N ILE A 62 5.48 1.37 -33.08
CA ILE A 62 5.52 2.65 -33.79
C ILE A 62 6.74 3.46 -33.34
N HIS A 63 7.67 3.64 -34.28
CA HIS A 63 8.84 4.48 -34.08
C HIS A 63 8.58 5.89 -34.63
N LYS A 64 8.87 6.91 -33.82
CA LYS A 64 8.79 8.32 -34.21
C LYS A 64 10.10 9.02 -33.87
N ILE A 65 10.34 10.13 -34.55
CA ILE A 65 11.50 10.99 -34.31
C ILE A 65 10.98 12.27 -33.67
N PHE A 66 11.54 12.64 -32.53
CA PHE A 66 11.31 13.92 -31.86
C PHE A 66 12.68 14.47 -31.45
N ALA A 67 12.95 15.73 -31.75
CA ALA A 67 14.22 16.42 -31.50
C ALA A 67 15.43 15.57 -31.92
N GLU A 68 15.38 15.07 -33.17
CA GLU A 68 16.40 14.20 -33.81
C GLU A 68 16.59 12.82 -33.16
N GLN A 69 15.86 12.50 -32.09
CA GLN A 69 15.93 11.20 -31.42
C GLN A 69 14.81 10.29 -31.91
N MET A 70 15.19 9.16 -32.50
CA MET A 70 14.23 8.07 -32.77
C MET A 70 13.95 7.29 -31.50
N GLY A 71 12.68 6.97 -31.26
CA GLY A 71 12.27 6.10 -30.17
C GLY A 71 10.88 5.50 -30.37
N GLU A 72 10.51 4.62 -29.46
CA GLU A 72 9.25 3.88 -29.44
C GLU A 72 8.58 4.08 -28.08
N LEU A 73 7.27 4.29 -28.10
CA LEU A 73 6.39 4.28 -26.93
C LEU A 73 5.53 3.03 -26.96
N ASP A 74 5.56 2.24 -25.90
CA ASP A 74 4.82 0.98 -25.86
C ASP A 74 3.30 1.23 -25.81
N ASN A 75 2.87 2.11 -24.90
CA ASN A 75 1.46 2.39 -24.64
C ASN A 75 1.23 3.87 -24.33
N ILE A 76 0.14 4.43 -24.85
CA ILE A 76 -0.33 5.76 -24.45
C ILE A 76 -1.76 5.64 -23.94
N PHE A 77 -2.05 6.31 -22.83
CA PHE A 77 -3.38 6.42 -22.23
C PHE A 77 -3.76 7.89 -22.11
N VAL A 78 -4.97 8.25 -22.52
CA VAL A 78 -5.45 9.63 -22.50
C VAL A 78 -6.76 9.74 -21.73
N TYR A 79 -6.87 10.73 -20.86
CA TYR A 79 -8.11 11.10 -20.19
C TYR A 79 -8.16 12.62 -20.11
N GLU A 80 -9.14 13.23 -20.79
CA GLU A 80 -9.23 14.69 -20.93
C GLU A 80 -7.89 15.25 -21.47
N ASN A 81 -7.25 16.17 -20.75
CA ASN A 81 -5.95 16.74 -21.08
C ASN A 81 -4.76 15.99 -20.43
N ILE A 82 -4.99 14.85 -19.78
CA ILE A 82 -3.95 14.05 -19.14
C ILE A 82 -3.48 12.95 -20.11
N VAL A 83 -2.18 12.94 -20.41
CA VAL A 83 -1.54 11.96 -21.30
C VAL A 83 -0.50 11.17 -20.52
N LEU A 84 -0.68 9.86 -20.44
CA LEU A 84 0.24 8.92 -19.80
C LEU A 84 0.98 8.12 -20.88
N MET A 85 2.29 8.26 -20.93
CA MET A 85 3.18 7.40 -21.70
C MET A 85 3.66 6.28 -20.80
N VAL A 86 3.24 5.05 -21.08
CA VAL A 86 3.42 3.91 -20.19
C VAL A 86 4.37 2.90 -20.82
N GLU A 87 5.51 2.71 -20.17
CA GLU A 87 6.51 1.70 -20.50
C GLU A 87 6.33 0.48 -19.59
N GLU A 88 6.36 -0.73 -20.16
CA GLU A 88 6.17 -1.96 -19.40
C GLU A 88 7.40 -2.87 -19.44
N THR A 89 7.91 -3.25 -18.27
CA THR A 89 9.00 -4.23 -18.18
C THR A 89 8.75 -5.30 -17.13
N ILE A 90 9.32 -6.48 -17.39
CA ILE A 90 9.43 -7.57 -16.43
C ILE A 90 10.88 -7.85 -16.04
N SER A 91 11.82 -7.06 -16.57
CA SER A 91 13.24 -7.18 -16.27
C SER A 91 13.54 -6.28 -15.07
N PRO A 92 14.10 -6.83 -13.98
CA PRO A 92 14.52 -6.01 -12.85
C PRO A 92 15.67 -5.09 -13.27
N ASP A 93 15.53 -3.80 -12.96
CA ASP A 93 16.61 -2.80 -12.95
C ASP A 93 17.51 -2.76 -14.21
N ASP A 94 16.91 -2.78 -15.40
CA ASP A 94 17.63 -2.52 -16.65
C ASP A 94 17.87 -1.00 -16.80
N LYS A 95 18.92 -0.51 -16.13
CA LYS A 95 19.27 0.92 -16.12
C LYS A 95 19.52 1.50 -17.50
N GLU A 96 20.04 0.69 -18.43
CA GLU A 96 20.28 1.12 -19.80
C GLU A 96 18.95 1.28 -20.55
N HIS A 97 18.01 0.35 -20.35
CA HIS A 97 16.65 0.49 -20.86
C HIS A 97 15.96 1.74 -20.32
N ILE A 98 15.99 1.94 -19.00
CA ILE A 98 15.42 3.14 -18.34
C ILE A 98 16.05 4.41 -18.90
N ARG A 99 17.38 4.46 -19.02
CA ARG A 99 18.12 5.61 -19.56
C ARG A 99 17.70 5.96 -20.98
N LYS A 100 17.56 4.97 -21.87
CA LYS A 100 17.12 5.19 -23.26
C LYS A 100 15.71 5.79 -23.31
N LYS A 101 14.78 5.21 -22.54
CA LYS A 101 13.40 5.69 -22.47
C LYS A 101 13.31 7.09 -21.83
N TYR A 102 14.12 7.36 -20.80
CA TYR A 102 14.27 8.68 -20.19
C TYR A 102 14.74 9.74 -21.19
N ILE A 103 15.81 9.46 -21.94
CA ILE A 103 16.33 10.41 -22.96
C ILE A 103 15.26 10.70 -24.01
N TYR A 104 14.57 9.66 -24.49
CA TYR A 104 13.52 9.85 -25.49
C TYR A 104 12.34 10.67 -24.94
N PHE A 105 11.94 10.46 -23.69
CA PHE A 105 10.93 11.28 -23.04
C PHE A 105 11.32 12.76 -22.93
N GLN A 106 12.58 13.06 -22.59
CA GLN A 106 13.06 14.45 -22.57
C GLN A 106 12.97 15.09 -23.96
N LYS A 107 13.26 14.33 -25.01
CA LYS A 107 13.15 14.79 -26.41
C LYS A 107 11.71 15.03 -26.84
N ILE A 108 10.76 14.20 -26.39
CA ILE A 108 9.33 14.47 -26.56
C ILE A 108 8.91 15.76 -25.84
N ARG A 109 9.44 16.01 -24.64
CA ARG A 109 9.15 17.26 -23.89
C ARG A 109 9.65 18.52 -24.62
N GLU A 110 10.78 18.44 -25.32
CA GLU A 110 11.30 19.54 -26.14
C GLU A 110 10.37 19.88 -27.32
N GLU A 111 9.62 18.91 -27.85
CA GLU A 111 8.73 19.05 -29.03
C GLU A 111 7.27 18.65 -28.76
N LEU A 112 6.73 18.98 -27.58
CA LEU A 112 5.35 18.65 -27.20
C LEU A 112 4.27 19.05 -28.23
N PRO A 113 4.33 20.23 -28.89
CA PRO A 113 3.33 20.59 -29.90
C PRO A 113 3.31 19.61 -31.09
N GLU A 114 4.48 19.14 -31.53
CA GLU A 114 4.57 18.18 -32.63
C GLU A 114 4.08 16.80 -32.20
N PHE A 115 4.44 16.38 -30.98
CA PHE A 115 3.95 15.16 -30.38
C PHE A 115 2.41 15.12 -30.30
N LEU A 116 1.79 16.20 -29.81
CA LEU A 116 0.32 16.31 -29.74
C LEU A 116 -0.33 16.33 -31.13
N LYS A 117 0.28 17.04 -32.08
CA LYS A 117 -0.21 17.07 -33.46
C LYS A 117 -0.18 15.67 -34.08
N TRP A 118 0.88 14.92 -33.84
CA TRP A 118 0.97 13.52 -34.25
C TRP A 118 -0.17 12.69 -33.64
N LEU A 119 -0.37 12.78 -32.32
CA LEU A 119 -1.44 12.03 -31.65
C LEU A 119 -2.82 12.35 -32.23
N ARG A 120 -3.15 13.63 -32.41
CA ARG A 120 -4.44 14.06 -32.97
C ARG A 120 -4.64 13.61 -34.43
N THR A 121 -3.57 13.46 -35.19
CA THR A 121 -3.65 13.04 -36.60
C THR A 121 -3.79 11.53 -36.72
N ASP A 122 -2.93 10.76 -36.05
CA ASP A 122 -2.88 9.31 -36.19
C ASP A 122 -3.98 8.61 -35.35
N TYR A 123 -4.56 9.29 -34.36
CA TYR A 123 -5.60 8.78 -33.44
C TYR A 123 -6.80 9.74 -33.32
N GLU A 124 -7.18 10.39 -34.43
CA GLU A 124 -8.28 11.38 -34.47
C GLU A 124 -9.59 10.81 -33.88
N THR A 125 -9.93 9.56 -34.20
CA THR A 125 -11.19 8.93 -33.76
C THR A 125 -11.23 8.76 -32.24
N GLU A 126 -10.09 8.47 -31.62
CA GLU A 126 -9.95 8.29 -30.19
C GLU A 126 -9.87 9.62 -29.43
N LEU A 127 -9.36 10.68 -30.06
CA LEU A 127 -9.03 11.95 -29.40
C LEU A 127 -9.98 13.10 -29.68
N SER A 128 -10.85 13.01 -30.68
CA SER A 128 -11.78 14.08 -31.04
C SER A 128 -12.71 14.50 -29.88
N VAL A 129 -12.96 13.59 -28.93
CA VAL A 129 -13.73 13.87 -27.70
C VAL A 129 -13.02 14.84 -26.74
N TYR A 130 -11.75 15.16 -26.98
CA TYR A 130 -10.91 16.04 -26.13
C TYR A 130 -10.39 17.28 -26.89
N ASP A 131 -10.97 17.62 -28.05
CA ASP A 131 -10.53 18.75 -28.87
C ASP A 131 -10.75 20.13 -28.21
N GLU A 132 -11.57 20.18 -27.15
CA GLU A 132 -11.83 21.40 -26.37
C GLU A 132 -10.60 21.93 -25.62
N TYR A 133 -9.56 21.10 -25.41
CA TYR A 133 -8.36 21.50 -24.70
C TYR A 133 -7.32 22.11 -25.64
N GLY A 134 -6.85 23.32 -25.30
CA GLY A 134 -5.68 23.93 -25.93
C GLY A 134 -4.39 23.16 -25.64
N LEU A 135 -3.44 23.16 -26.58
CA LEU A 135 -2.19 22.39 -26.48
C LEU A 135 -1.41 22.64 -25.17
N GLY A 136 -1.38 23.89 -24.69
CA GLY A 136 -0.69 24.28 -23.45
C GLY A 136 -1.33 23.76 -22.16
N ARG A 137 -2.51 23.12 -22.22
CA ARG A 137 -3.16 22.53 -21.04
C ARG A 137 -2.86 21.05 -20.85
N TYR A 138 -2.31 20.38 -21.86
CA TYR A 138 -2.00 18.97 -21.71
C TYR A 138 -0.92 18.73 -20.66
N LYS A 139 -1.18 17.76 -19.78
CA LYS A 139 -0.23 17.31 -18.76
C LYS A 139 0.31 15.95 -19.19
N PHE A 140 1.63 15.83 -19.23
CA PHE A 140 2.33 14.64 -19.71
C PHE A 140 3.08 13.96 -18.59
N TYR A 141 2.83 12.67 -18.44
CA TYR A 141 3.49 11.83 -17.46
C TYR A 141 4.09 10.62 -18.15
N TYR A 142 5.36 10.35 -17.85
CA TYR A 142 6.00 9.11 -18.28
C TYR A 142 6.04 8.15 -17.11
N ILE A 143 5.31 7.04 -17.24
CA ILE A 143 5.16 6.02 -16.22
C ILE A 143 5.97 4.79 -16.64
N TYR A 144 6.95 4.42 -15.83
CA TYR A 144 7.73 3.21 -16.00
C TYR A 144 7.22 2.12 -15.06
N ILE A 145 6.62 1.07 -15.62
CA ILE A 145 6.01 -0.03 -14.87
C ILE A 145 6.91 -1.26 -14.88
N CYS A 146 7.30 -1.73 -13.68
CA CYS A 146 8.13 -2.92 -13.51
C CYS A 146 7.37 -4.01 -12.71
N ASP A 147 7.37 -5.25 -13.20
CA ASP A 147 6.88 -6.44 -12.47
C ASP A 147 7.90 -6.95 -11.42
N ASP A 148 8.71 -6.05 -10.86
CA ASP A 148 9.69 -6.29 -9.81
C ASP A 148 9.89 -5.00 -8.98
N LEU A 149 10.75 -5.03 -7.95
CA LEU A 149 11.13 -3.85 -7.16
C LEU A 149 12.11 -2.95 -7.92
N ILE A 150 12.03 -1.64 -7.67
CA ILE A 150 12.97 -0.64 -8.18
C ILE A 150 13.60 0.07 -6.99
N ASP A 151 14.93 0.13 -6.95
CA ASP A 151 15.69 0.75 -5.87
C ASP A 151 15.63 2.28 -5.88
N ASP A 152 15.86 2.88 -4.70
CA ASP A 152 15.78 4.33 -4.51
C ASP A 152 16.86 5.10 -5.27
N GLN A 153 18.02 4.52 -5.57
CA GLN A 153 19.07 5.23 -6.32
C GLN A 153 18.63 5.40 -7.77
N THR A 154 18.06 4.36 -8.36
CA THR A 154 17.49 4.41 -9.72
C THR A 154 16.34 5.40 -9.80
N ARG A 155 15.43 5.42 -8.81
CA ARG A 155 14.35 6.42 -8.74
C ARG A 155 14.88 7.85 -8.70
N LYS A 156 15.94 8.11 -7.91
CA LYS A 156 16.58 9.42 -7.81
C LYS A 156 17.32 9.83 -9.09
N ALA A 157 17.96 8.88 -9.78
CA ALA A 157 18.69 9.13 -11.00
C ALA A 157 17.79 9.54 -12.18
N PHE A 158 16.53 9.12 -12.17
CA PHE A 158 15.56 9.37 -13.24
C PHE A 158 14.28 10.02 -12.69
N SER A 159 14.43 11.12 -11.94
CA SER A 159 13.34 11.74 -11.18
C SER A 159 12.17 12.29 -12.01
N ASP A 160 12.34 12.49 -13.33
CA ASP A 160 11.21 12.86 -14.21
C ASP A 160 10.30 11.69 -14.57
N LEU A 161 10.75 10.44 -14.34
CA LEU A 161 9.92 9.26 -14.55
C LEU A 161 9.13 8.93 -13.30
N ILE A 162 7.89 8.54 -13.50
CA ILE A 162 7.05 8.00 -12.45
C ILE A 162 7.20 6.49 -12.45
N PHE A 163 7.71 5.94 -11.37
CA PHE A 163 7.97 4.50 -11.25
C PHE A 163 6.83 3.78 -10.53
N ILE A 164 6.22 2.82 -11.21
CA ILE A 164 5.26 1.86 -10.64
C ILE A 164 5.94 0.48 -10.60
N ASP A 165 6.48 0.13 -9.45
CA ASP A 165 7.07 -1.18 -9.21
C ASP A 165 6.01 -2.17 -8.68
N LYS A 166 6.43 -3.40 -8.37
CA LYS A 166 5.50 -4.48 -8.05
C LYS A 166 4.50 -4.15 -6.91
N PRO A 167 4.91 -3.57 -5.77
CA PRO A 167 3.97 -3.17 -4.71
C PRO A 167 2.93 -2.14 -5.17
N ILE A 168 3.37 -1.07 -5.84
CA ILE A 168 2.48 0.00 -6.32
C ILE A 168 1.51 -0.55 -7.39
N LEU A 169 2.00 -1.41 -8.28
CA LEU A 169 1.18 -2.08 -9.29
C LEU A 169 0.09 -2.96 -8.65
N ASN A 170 0.43 -3.70 -7.59
CA ASN A 170 -0.53 -4.52 -6.87
C ASN A 170 -1.60 -3.65 -6.17
N TYR A 171 -1.21 -2.48 -5.63
CA TYR A 171 -2.14 -1.55 -5.02
C TYR A 171 -3.16 -1.00 -6.03
N PHE A 172 -2.69 -0.45 -7.15
CA PHE A 172 -3.58 0.08 -8.18
C PHE A 172 -4.44 -1.01 -8.82
N SER A 173 -3.91 -2.22 -9.00
CA SER A 173 -4.70 -3.37 -9.45
C SER A 173 -5.86 -3.67 -8.49
N SER A 174 -5.58 -3.69 -7.18
CA SER A 174 -6.59 -3.96 -6.14
C SER A 174 -7.66 -2.86 -6.06
N ILE A 175 -7.25 -1.60 -5.93
CA ILE A 175 -8.17 -0.46 -5.78
C ILE A 175 -9.00 -0.26 -7.05
N SER A 176 -8.38 -0.22 -8.23
CA SER A 176 -9.09 -0.01 -9.49
C SER A 176 -10.11 -1.12 -9.77
N SER A 177 -9.79 -2.37 -9.42
CA SER A 177 -10.74 -3.47 -9.58
C SER A 177 -11.92 -3.44 -8.60
N SER A 178 -11.81 -2.65 -7.52
CA SER A 178 -12.78 -2.55 -6.43
C SER A 178 -13.72 -1.35 -6.59
N ILE A 179 -13.21 -0.21 -7.07
CA ILE A 179 -13.98 1.04 -7.19
C ILE A 179 -14.02 1.61 -8.62
N LYS A 180 -13.55 0.86 -9.61
CA LYS A 180 -13.71 1.17 -11.05
C LYS A 180 -13.32 2.61 -11.37
N LEU A 181 -14.11 3.33 -12.16
CA LEU A 181 -13.69 4.58 -12.80
C LEU A 181 -13.28 5.62 -11.75
N THR A 182 -13.92 5.59 -10.57
CA THR A 182 -13.57 6.46 -9.44
C THR A 182 -12.13 6.28 -8.95
N SER A 183 -11.48 5.15 -9.20
CA SER A 183 -10.06 4.95 -8.87
C SER A 183 -9.11 5.91 -9.58
N ARG A 184 -9.55 6.60 -10.65
CA ARG A 184 -8.74 7.63 -11.31
C ARG A 184 -8.37 8.78 -10.36
N PHE A 185 -9.21 9.13 -9.38
CA PHE A 185 -8.86 10.16 -8.39
C PHE A 185 -7.67 9.75 -7.50
N GLU A 186 -7.52 8.45 -7.24
CA GLU A 186 -6.34 7.90 -6.54
C GLU A 186 -5.09 8.01 -7.42
N LEU A 187 -5.21 7.81 -8.74
CA LEU A 187 -4.12 8.03 -9.70
C LEU A 187 -3.78 9.53 -9.79
N PHE A 188 -4.77 10.41 -9.83
CA PHE A 188 -4.54 11.85 -9.86
C PHE A 188 -3.78 12.33 -8.63
N LYS A 189 -4.09 11.78 -7.45
CA LYS A 189 -3.29 11.99 -6.24
C LYS A 189 -1.84 11.56 -6.44
N PHE A 190 -1.62 10.38 -7.00
CA PHE A 190 -0.29 9.81 -7.24
C PHE A 190 0.52 10.65 -8.24
N LEU A 191 -0.15 11.25 -9.23
CA LEU A 191 0.47 12.15 -10.22
C LEU A 191 0.66 13.59 -9.73
N GLY A 192 0.15 13.92 -8.53
CA GLY A 192 0.18 15.27 -7.99
C GLY A 192 -0.71 16.26 -8.74
N LEU A 193 -1.81 15.79 -9.33
CA LEU A 193 -2.77 16.62 -10.06
C LEU A 193 -3.73 17.36 -9.13
N GLU A 194 -4.10 18.57 -9.54
CA GLU A 194 -5.15 19.38 -8.89
C GLU A 194 -6.44 19.39 -9.74
N LEU A 195 -7.57 19.82 -9.17
CA LEU A 195 -8.83 19.93 -9.94
C LEU A 195 -8.72 20.96 -11.09
N SER A 196 -7.93 22.01 -10.87
CA SER A 196 -7.62 23.05 -11.86
C SER A 196 -6.88 22.49 -13.08
N ASP A 197 -6.20 21.35 -12.94
CA ASP A 197 -5.52 20.68 -14.04
C ASP A 197 -6.48 19.91 -14.93
N LEU A 198 -7.68 19.54 -14.48
CA LEU A 198 -8.62 18.69 -15.24
C LEU A 198 -9.67 19.50 -16.01
N LYS A 199 -10.16 20.61 -15.44
CA LYS A 199 -11.31 21.35 -15.98
C LYS A 199 -10.94 22.43 -17.01
N SER A 200 -11.89 22.73 -17.91
CA SER A 200 -11.82 23.87 -18.84
C SER A 200 -11.82 25.22 -18.07
N PRO A 201 -11.34 26.33 -18.67
CA PRO A 201 -11.13 27.62 -17.98
C PRO A 201 -12.39 28.24 -17.37
N GLU A 202 -13.58 27.77 -17.75
CA GLU A 202 -14.86 28.33 -17.32
C GLU A 202 -15.33 27.79 -15.96
N ALA A 203 -14.69 26.73 -15.44
CA ALA A 203 -14.92 26.26 -14.08
C ALA A 203 -14.05 27.08 -13.11
N SER A 204 -14.68 28.02 -12.40
CA SER A 204 -14.07 28.76 -11.29
C SER A 204 -13.41 27.83 -10.26
N GLU A 205 -12.51 28.38 -9.44
CA GLU A 205 -12.13 27.78 -8.15
C GLU A 205 -13.39 27.68 -7.27
N ASP A 206 -14.15 26.60 -7.46
CA ASP A 206 -15.43 26.45 -6.81
C ASP A 206 -15.21 26.22 -5.31
N LEU A 207 -15.43 27.23 -4.49
CA LEU A 207 -15.54 27.04 -3.05
C LEU A 207 -16.87 26.37 -2.73
N LYS A 208 -16.86 25.17 -2.11
CA LYS A 208 -18.11 24.52 -1.69
C LYS A 208 -18.57 25.10 -0.37
N LYS A 209 -19.60 25.94 -0.47
CA LYS A 209 -20.32 26.53 0.66
C LYS A 209 -21.36 25.57 1.19
N ILE A 210 -21.25 25.21 2.47
CA ILE A 210 -22.19 24.37 3.21
C ILE A 210 -22.87 25.24 4.26
N GLU A 211 -24.12 25.61 4.00
CA GLU A 211 -24.83 26.69 4.73
C GLU A 211 -25.28 26.31 6.15
N THR A 212 -25.37 25.02 6.47
CA THR A 212 -25.90 24.55 7.77
C THR A 212 -24.98 23.53 8.41
N THR A 213 -23.84 24.01 8.92
CA THR A 213 -22.93 23.20 9.71
C THR A 213 -23.16 23.47 11.19
N VAL A 214 -23.42 22.41 11.97
CA VAL A 214 -23.58 22.52 13.43
C VAL A 214 -22.22 22.33 14.08
N VAL A 215 -21.78 23.35 14.81
CA VAL A 215 -20.54 23.33 15.60
C VAL A 215 -20.84 22.82 17.01
N LEU A 216 -20.17 21.76 17.45
CA LEU A 216 -20.28 21.25 18.82
C LEU A 216 -19.22 21.93 19.70
N PRO A 217 -19.57 22.78 20.69
CA PRO A 217 -18.56 23.48 21.48
C PRO A 217 -17.57 22.51 22.14
N GLU A 218 -16.31 22.92 22.30
CA GLU A 218 -15.21 22.07 22.81
C GLU A 218 -15.61 21.34 24.11
N SER A 219 -16.20 22.09 25.05
CA SER A 219 -16.70 21.57 26.34
C SER A 219 -17.74 20.46 26.23
N ALA A 220 -18.48 20.39 25.12
CA ALA A 220 -19.48 19.36 24.86
C ALA A 220 -18.93 18.18 24.04
N SER A 221 -17.79 18.36 23.37
CA SER A 221 -17.22 17.38 22.44
C SER A 221 -16.33 16.35 23.15
N GLY A 222 -15.66 16.74 24.24
CA GLY A 222 -14.69 15.91 24.95
C GLY A 222 -13.41 15.60 24.15
N PHE A 223 -13.20 16.25 23.01
CA PHE A 223 -11.96 16.18 22.24
C PHE A 223 -10.88 17.11 22.83
N PRO A 224 -9.58 16.86 22.54
CA PRO A 224 -8.50 17.73 22.98
C PRO A 224 -8.63 19.17 22.46
N GLU A 225 -8.00 20.10 23.15
CA GLU A 225 -7.90 21.51 22.74
C GLU A 225 -7.39 21.62 21.30
N GLY A 226 -8.01 22.51 20.51
CA GLY A 226 -7.69 22.71 19.10
C GLY A 226 -8.36 21.73 18.13
N VAL A 227 -9.28 20.89 18.60
CA VAL A 227 -10.09 19.99 17.77
C VAL A 227 -11.56 20.36 17.86
N GLN A 228 -12.16 20.63 16.71
CA GLN A 228 -13.55 21.05 16.59
C GLN A 228 -14.37 20.01 15.83
N VAL A 229 -15.47 19.54 16.45
CA VAL A 229 -16.39 18.59 15.83
C VAL A 229 -17.53 19.34 15.14
N LEU A 230 -17.82 18.94 13.91
CA LEU A 230 -18.77 19.56 13.01
C LEU A 230 -19.71 18.49 12.44
N THR A 231 -21.01 18.77 12.36
CA THR A 231 -21.96 17.90 11.64
C THR A 231 -22.53 18.62 10.43
N PHE A 232 -22.48 17.98 9.27
CA PHE A 232 -22.99 18.51 8.01
C PHE A 232 -23.40 17.38 7.05
N ILE A 233 -23.94 17.74 5.89
CA ILE A 233 -24.28 16.81 4.82
C ILE A 233 -23.48 17.15 3.56
N MET A 234 -23.04 16.13 2.81
CA MET A 234 -22.27 16.32 1.57
C MET A 234 -22.69 15.32 0.50
N LYS A 235 -22.71 15.74 -0.77
CA LYS A 235 -23.05 14.82 -1.88
C LYS A 235 -22.00 13.72 -2.00
N ALA A 236 -22.43 12.52 -2.37
CA ALA A 236 -21.53 11.39 -2.52
C ALA A 236 -20.50 11.61 -3.65
N SER A 237 -20.91 12.21 -4.78
CA SER A 237 -20.01 12.62 -5.88
C SER A 237 -18.83 13.45 -5.35
N ASP A 238 -19.14 14.45 -4.55
CA ASP A 238 -18.19 15.44 -4.08
C ASP A 238 -17.18 14.80 -3.12
N LEU A 239 -17.66 13.91 -2.26
CA LEU A 239 -16.80 13.12 -1.38
C LEU A 239 -15.90 12.17 -2.18
N LEU A 240 -16.39 11.53 -3.24
CA LEU A 240 -15.56 10.62 -4.05
C LEU A 240 -14.41 11.37 -4.74
N GLU A 241 -14.63 12.61 -5.18
CA GLU A 241 -13.63 13.46 -5.84
C GLU A 241 -12.63 14.09 -4.85
N CYS A 242 -13.12 14.56 -3.70
CA CYS A 242 -12.29 15.31 -2.75
C CYS A 242 -11.63 14.43 -1.69
N SER A 243 -12.05 13.18 -1.52
CA SER A 243 -11.59 12.36 -0.40
C SER A 243 -10.30 11.61 -0.68
N TYR A 244 -9.53 11.38 0.39
CA TYR A 244 -8.44 10.41 0.42
C TYR A 244 -8.58 9.47 1.61
N VAL A 245 -7.87 8.34 1.55
CA VAL A 245 -7.80 7.35 2.64
C VAL A 245 -6.35 7.01 2.92
N LEU A 246 -5.95 7.10 4.19
CA LEU A 246 -4.60 6.77 4.65
C LEU A 246 -4.45 5.26 4.85
N ARG A 247 -4.37 4.50 3.75
CA ARG A 247 -4.32 3.03 3.77
C ARG A 247 -2.90 2.54 4.05
N LYS A 248 -2.73 1.63 5.02
CA LYS A 248 -1.42 1.03 5.39
C LYS A 248 -0.67 0.45 4.18
N ASP A 249 -1.39 -0.23 3.30
CA ASP A 249 -0.82 -0.92 2.13
C ASP A 249 -0.91 -0.05 0.86
N SER A 250 -0.89 1.28 0.99
CA SER A 250 -0.95 2.24 -0.13
C SER A 250 0.33 2.26 -0.98
N TRP A 251 0.28 2.93 -2.13
CA TRP A 251 1.48 3.40 -2.84
C TRP A 251 2.22 4.50 -2.07
N ASP A 252 1.51 5.19 -1.19
CA ASP A 252 2.04 6.28 -0.38
C ASP A 252 2.99 5.72 0.68
N ASN A 253 4.17 6.34 0.83
CA ASN A 253 5.16 5.97 1.83
C ASN A 253 5.18 6.97 3.01
N THR A 254 4.20 7.87 3.08
CA THR A 254 4.07 8.81 4.21
C THR A 254 3.86 8.08 5.52
N ILE A 255 4.41 8.66 6.59
CA ILE A 255 4.25 8.16 7.94
C ILE A 255 2.78 8.34 8.37
N GLY A 256 2.20 7.36 9.05
CA GLY A 256 0.85 7.49 9.62
C GLY A 256 -0.29 6.85 8.82
N LEU A 257 -0.01 5.88 7.95
CA LEU A 257 -1.05 5.19 7.16
C LEU A 257 -1.83 4.12 7.96
N TYR A 258 -2.93 4.47 8.61
CA TYR A 258 -3.56 3.60 9.62
C TYR A 258 -4.76 2.76 9.15
N GLN A 259 -5.28 2.93 7.94
CA GLN A 259 -6.51 2.23 7.51
C GLN A 259 -6.26 0.96 6.71
N ARG A 260 -7.25 0.06 6.75
CA ARG A 260 -7.29 -1.13 5.89
C ARG A 260 -7.62 -0.78 4.45
N LEU A 261 -7.22 -1.66 3.54
CA LEU A 261 -7.69 -1.65 2.15
C LEU A 261 -9.20 -1.85 2.06
N ILE A 262 -9.72 -1.44 0.92
CA ILE A 262 -11.10 -1.69 0.53
C ILE A 262 -11.31 -3.21 0.33
N GLU A 263 -12.45 -3.70 0.80
CA GLU A 263 -12.86 -5.09 0.59
C GLU A 263 -13.86 -5.10 -0.56
N LYS A 264 -13.44 -5.57 -1.74
CA LYS A 264 -14.27 -5.56 -2.96
C LYS A 264 -15.66 -6.18 -2.73
N LYS A 265 -15.70 -7.39 -2.17
CA LYS A 265 -16.95 -8.10 -1.89
C LYS A 265 -17.92 -7.25 -1.04
N ARG A 266 -17.39 -6.58 -0.02
CA ARG A 266 -18.19 -5.71 0.86
C ARG A 266 -18.72 -4.49 0.11
N ILE A 267 -17.90 -3.87 -0.75
CA ILE A 267 -18.36 -2.77 -1.60
C ILE A 267 -19.48 -3.23 -2.54
N ASP A 268 -19.32 -4.39 -3.18
CA ASP A 268 -20.31 -4.92 -4.12
C ASP A 268 -21.66 -5.24 -3.42
N GLU A 269 -21.60 -5.81 -2.22
CA GLU A 269 -22.78 -6.05 -1.36
C GLU A 269 -23.50 -4.74 -1.00
N ILE A 270 -22.75 -3.73 -0.57
CA ILE A 270 -23.27 -2.41 -0.19
C ILE A 270 -23.86 -1.69 -1.42
N ARG A 271 -23.16 -1.71 -2.56
CA ARG A 271 -23.63 -1.13 -3.83
C ARG A 271 -24.92 -1.76 -4.30
N SER A 272 -25.01 -3.10 -4.24
CA SER A 272 -26.23 -3.84 -4.57
C SER A 272 -27.39 -3.45 -3.65
N PHE A 273 -27.12 -3.30 -2.36
CA PHE A 273 -28.12 -2.82 -1.40
C PHE A 273 -28.62 -1.40 -1.74
N LEU A 274 -27.71 -0.47 -2.06
CA LEU A 274 -28.05 0.90 -2.44
C LEU A 274 -28.94 0.95 -3.69
N ALA A 275 -28.55 0.24 -4.75
CA ALA A 275 -29.31 0.19 -6.00
C ALA A 275 -30.71 -0.41 -5.81
N ASN A 276 -30.83 -1.47 -5.01
CA ASN A 276 -32.09 -2.19 -4.80
C ASN A 276 -33.04 -1.46 -3.84
N LYS A 277 -32.52 -0.91 -2.74
CA LYS A 277 -33.35 -0.26 -1.70
C LYS A 277 -33.58 1.23 -1.96
N LYS A 278 -32.76 1.86 -2.80
CA LYS A 278 -32.81 3.30 -3.15
C LYS A 278 -32.78 4.25 -1.94
N ARG A 279 -32.22 3.80 -0.81
CA ARG A 279 -32.07 4.55 0.45
C ARG A 279 -30.62 4.94 0.68
N THR A 280 -30.39 6.04 1.41
CA THR A 280 -29.06 6.45 1.88
C THR A 280 -28.73 5.78 3.22
N PHE A 281 -27.45 5.72 3.57
CA PHE A 281 -27.04 5.36 4.94
C PHE A 281 -27.49 6.45 5.91
N ILE A 282 -28.00 6.04 7.06
CA ILE A 282 -28.33 6.95 8.16
C ILE A 282 -27.07 7.20 9.03
N ASP A 283 -26.14 6.25 9.03
CA ASP A 283 -24.91 6.33 9.82
C ASP A 283 -23.96 7.39 9.27
N ASN A 284 -23.35 8.16 10.17
CA ASN A 284 -22.40 9.22 9.82
C ASN A 284 -21.09 8.67 9.26
N ILE A 285 -20.56 9.35 8.25
CA ILE A 285 -19.17 9.22 7.80
C ILE A 285 -18.32 10.14 8.65
N ILE A 286 -17.15 9.68 9.07
CA ILE A 286 -16.24 10.50 9.87
C ILE A 286 -15.07 10.91 8.99
N VAL A 287 -14.83 12.22 8.90
CA VAL A 287 -13.77 12.79 8.08
C VAL A 287 -12.94 13.80 8.87
N SER A 288 -11.71 14.00 8.44
CA SER A 288 -10.95 15.20 8.76
C SER A 288 -11.07 16.22 7.63
N LEU A 289 -11.27 17.47 8.00
CA LEU A 289 -11.34 18.60 7.10
C LEU A 289 -9.94 19.21 6.85
N PRO A 290 -9.74 19.87 5.69
CA PRO A 290 -8.49 20.55 5.39
C PRO A 290 -8.33 21.83 6.22
N PHE A 291 -7.08 22.21 6.52
CA PHE A 291 -6.76 23.37 7.37
C PHE A 291 -7.21 24.72 6.80
N ASP A 292 -7.43 24.80 5.49
CA ASP A 292 -7.93 25.98 4.78
C ASP A 292 -9.46 26.05 4.71
N THR A 293 -10.17 25.19 5.45
CA THR A 293 -11.62 25.33 5.69
C THR A 293 -11.90 26.61 6.47
N THR A 294 -12.85 27.42 5.98
CA THR A 294 -13.24 28.68 6.63
C THR A 294 -14.69 28.63 7.12
N PHE A 295 -15.00 29.47 8.09
CA PHE A 295 -16.33 29.54 8.68
C PHE A 295 -16.83 30.98 8.71
N SER A 296 -18.12 31.16 8.45
CA SER A 296 -18.78 32.45 8.57
C SER A 296 -20.15 32.30 9.22
N ILE A 297 -20.61 33.38 9.86
CA ILE A 297 -21.98 33.50 10.36
C ILE A 297 -22.62 34.73 9.73
N LYS A 298 -23.94 34.70 9.56
CA LYS A 298 -24.67 35.90 9.13
C LYS A 298 -24.75 36.89 10.27
N ASP A 299 -24.23 38.09 10.03
CA ASP A 299 -24.43 39.21 10.94
C ASP A 299 -25.91 39.62 10.94
N ILE A 300 -26.51 39.68 12.13
CA ILE A 300 -27.95 39.92 12.30
C ILE A 300 -28.36 41.33 11.82
N LYS A 301 -27.45 42.30 11.86
CA LYS A 301 -27.73 43.71 11.55
C LYS A 301 -27.52 44.03 10.08
N THR A 302 -26.51 43.43 9.46
CA THR A 302 -26.08 43.74 8.08
C THR A 302 -26.46 42.66 7.08
N ASN A 303 -26.86 41.47 7.56
CA ASN A 303 -27.12 40.27 6.76
C ASN A 303 -25.93 39.84 5.87
N GLN A 304 -24.71 40.26 6.24
CA GLN A 304 -23.48 39.89 5.57
C GLN A 304 -22.80 38.71 6.28
N ASP A 305 -22.07 37.89 5.53
CA ASP A 305 -21.25 36.82 6.09
C ASP A 305 -20.00 37.41 6.75
N VAL A 306 -19.84 37.19 8.05
CA VAL A 306 -18.66 37.60 8.81
C VAL A 306 -17.86 36.37 9.24
N ASN A 307 -16.53 36.48 9.23
CA ASN A 307 -15.63 35.40 9.63
C ASN A 307 -15.93 34.94 11.07
N PHE A 308 -16.00 33.63 11.27
CA PHE A 308 -16.31 33.00 12.54
C PHE A 308 -15.15 32.10 13.00
N ASP A 309 -14.62 32.40 14.17
CA ASP A 309 -13.58 31.59 14.80
C ASP A 309 -14.22 30.41 15.56
N VAL A 310 -14.21 29.23 14.94
CA VAL A 310 -14.86 28.04 15.48
C VAL A 310 -14.23 27.53 16.78
N PHE A 311 -12.96 27.82 17.05
CA PHE A 311 -12.28 27.33 18.27
C PHE A 311 -12.59 28.17 19.51
N LYS A 312 -13.25 29.33 19.35
CA LYS A 312 -13.62 30.21 20.48
C LYS A 312 -15.08 30.07 20.90
N THR A 313 -15.85 29.22 20.22
CA THR A 313 -17.28 29.09 20.52
C THR A 313 -17.53 28.25 21.77
N GLN A 314 -18.34 28.78 22.68
CA GLN A 314 -18.82 28.05 23.86
C GLN A 314 -20.26 27.53 23.70
N LYS A 315 -20.90 27.79 22.56
CA LYS A 315 -22.29 27.41 22.29
C LYS A 315 -22.42 26.74 20.94
N PHE A 316 -23.43 25.87 20.83
CA PHE A 316 -23.89 25.36 19.56
C PHE A 316 -24.26 26.52 18.65
N SER A 317 -23.65 26.56 17.46
CA SER A 317 -23.82 27.64 16.50
C SER A 317 -24.04 27.05 15.12
N ASN A 318 -25.01 27.62 14.39
CA ASN A 318 -25.17 27.35 12.97
C ASN A 318 -24.21 28.25 12.21
N VAL A 319 -23.28 27.64 11.50
CA VAL A 319 -22.28 28.36 10.71
C VAL A 319 -22.35 27.91 9.27
N VAL A 320 -21.97 28.82 8.38
CA VAL A 320 -21.65 28.49 7.02
C VAL A 320 -20.20 28.04 7.01
N MET A 321 -19.98 26.77 6.66
CA MET A 321 -18.65 26.22 6.45
C MET A 321 -18.33 26.25 4.96
N THR A 322 -17.14 26.71 4.61
CA THR A 322 -16.65 26.71 3.24
C THR A 322 -15.46 25.77 3.14
N ILE A 323 -15.65 24.66 2.44
CA ILE A 323 -14.59 23.68 2.18
C ILE A 323 -14.04 23.94 0.78
N PRO A 324 -12.71 24.08 0.61
CA PRO A 324 -12.10 24.18 -0.69
C PRO A 324 -12.36 22.92 -1.52
N TYR A 325 -12.96 23.08 -2.70
CA TYR A 325 -13.16 21.97 -3.63
C TYR A 325 -11.83 21.65 -4.30
N LYS A 326 -11.13 20.66 -3.76
CA LYS A 326 -9.80 20.23 -4.19
C LYS A 326 -9.74 18.71 -4.17
N LEU A 327 -9.03 18.12 -5.11
CA LEU A 327 -8.73 16.68 -5.06
C LEU A 327 -8.00 16.37 -3.76
N ASN A 328 -8.34 15.25 -3.14
CA ASN A 328 -7.61 14.73 -1.97
C ASN A 328 -7.48 15.70 -0.79
N SER A 329 -8.49 16.55 -0.54
CA SER A 329 -8.50 17.50 0.58
C SER A 329 -9.18 16.96 1.85
N ILE A 330 -10.10 16.01 1.72
CA ILE A 330 -10.89 15.49 2.85
C ILE A 330 -10.36 14.10 3.24
N GLY A 331 -9.82 13.96 4.44
CA GLY A 331 -9.33 12.67 4.93
C GLY A 331 -10.48 11.83 5.48
N ILE A 332 -10.78 10.66 4.91
CA ILE A 332 -11.77 9.76 5.50
C ILE A 332 -11.14 9.10 6.72
N ILE A 333 -11.81 9.12 7.87
CA ILE A 333 -11.38 8.40 9.09
C ILE A 333 -12.20 7.12 9.25
N ASP A 334 -13.52 7.19 9.04
CA ASP A 334 -14.40 6.02 8.98
C ASP A 334 -15.46 6.16 7.89
N GLY A 335 -15.93 5.03 7.36
CA GLY A 335 -16.97 5.00 6.34
C GLY A 335 -16.47 4.83 4.91
N GLN A 336 -15.21 4.44 4.70
CA GLN A 336 -14.65 4.24 3.35
C GLN A 336 -15.54 3.34 2.46
N HIS A 337 -16.01 2.18 2.94
CA HIS A 337 -16.86 1.28 2.13
C HIS A 337 -18.25 1.89 1.84
N ARG A 338 -18.72 2.84 2.66
CA ARG A 338 -20.02 3.52 2.48
C ARG A 338 -19.92 4.62 1.43
N ILE A 339 -18.82 5.37 1.41
CA ILE A 339 -18.57 6.37 0.37
C ILE A 339 -18.32 5.64 -0.95
N PHE A 340 -17.30 4.77 -0.98
CA PHE A 340 -16.85 4.15 -2.21
C PHE A 340 -17.84 3.16 -2.82
N SER A 341 -18.91 2.73 -2.15
CA SER A 341 -19.97 1.95 -2.80
C SER A 341 -20.79 2.74 -3.83
N HIS A 342 -20.68 4.07 -3.81
CA HIS A 342 -21.25 4.97 -4.81
C HIS A 342 -20.37 5.12 -6.07
N TYR A 343 -19.29 4.36 -6.18
CA TYR A 343 -18.31 4.48 -7.27
C TYR A 343 -18.94 4.52 -8.67
N GLU A 344 -18.22 5.11 -9.61
CA GLU A 344 -18.56 5.10 -11.04
C GLU A 344 -18.23 3.74 -11.65
N GLY A 345 -19.27 2.94 -11.85
CA GLY A 345 -19.17 1.58 -12.36
C GLY A 345 -19.45 1.46 -13.84
N THR A 346 -19.09 0.31 -14.39
CA THR A 346 -19.44 -0.13 -15.75
C THR A 346 -20.44 -1.31 -15.70
N ASP A 347 -21.07 -1.50 -14.54
CA ASP A 347 -21.98 -2.60 -14.26
C ASP A 347 -23.45 -2.20 -14.53
N THR A 348 -24.34 -3.19 -14.46
CA THR A 348 -25.77 -2.99 -14.67
C THR A 348 -26.44 -2.12 -13.60
N LEU A 349 -25.79 -1.86 -12.47
CA LEU A 349 -26.32 -1.05 -11.37
C LEU A 349 -25.99 0.44 -11.55
N GLU A 350 -25.03 0.80 -12.42
CA GLU A 350 -24.54 2.17 -12.55
C GLU A 350 -25.65 3.17 -12.87
N ALA A 351 -26.62 2.82 -13.71
CA ALA A 351 -27.71 3.75 -14.05
C ALA A 351 -28.49 4.25 -12.82
N GLU A 352 -28.66 3.40 -11.80
CA GLU A 352 -29.30 3.78 -10.54
C GLU A 352 -28.32 4.41 -9.56
N ILE A 353 -27.09 3.88 -9.46
CA ILE A 353 -26.06 4.44 -8.58
C ILE A 353 -25.68 5.85 -9.02
N PHE A 354 -25.57 6.14 -10.31
CA PHE A 354 -25.33 7.48 -10.85
C PHE A 354 -26.36 8.49 -10.30
N LYS A 355 -27.65 8.13 -10.31
CA LYS A 355 -28.72 9.00 -9.79
C LYS A 355 -28.56 9.20 -8.28
N LEU A 356 -28.24 8.13 -7.54
CA LEU A 356 -28.07 8.19 -6.09
C LEU A 356 -26.83 9.02 -5.72
N ARG A 357 -25.70 8.80 -6.39
CA ARG A 357 -24.42 9.51 -6.19
C ARG A 357 -24.57 11.03 -6.31
N ASN A 358 -25.36 11.48 -7.29
CA ASN A 358 -25.55 12.90 -7.59
C ASN A 358 -26.69 13.57 -6.78
N LYS A 359 -27.67 12.80 -6.29
CA LYS A 359 -28.84 13.35 -5.57
C LYS A 359 -28.79 13.20 -4.06
N ARG A 360 -28.16 12.14 -3.56
CA ARG A 360 -28.17 11.81 -2.12
C ARG A 360 -27.01 12.52 -1.44
N HIS A 361 -27.34 13.17 -0.32
CA HIS A 361 -26.34 13.67 0.61
C HIS A 361 -26.12 12.61 1.69
N LEU A 362 -24.86 12.44 2.07
CA LEU A 362 -24.43 11.58 3.16
C LEU A 362 -24.25 12.43 4.42
N PHE A 363 -24.61 11.89 5.58
CA PHE A 363 -24.33 12.55 6.86
C PHE A 363 -22.84 12.44 7.18
N VAL A 364 -22.24 13.56 7.53
CA VAL A 364 -20.80 13.67 7.78
C VAL A 364 -20.55 14.32 9.13
N THR A 365 -19.70 13.68 9.92
CA THR A 365 -19.07 14.26 11.11
C THR A 365 -17.64 14.64 10.73
N GLY A 366 -17.37 15.94 10.65
CA GLY A 366 -16.05 16.49 10.34
C GLY A 366 -15.27 16.84 11.61
N LEU A 367 -13.99 16.49 11.61
CA LEU A 367 -13.01 16.98 12.58
C LEU A 367 -12.18 18.08 11.92
N PHE A 368 -12.22 19.28 12.50
CA PHE A 368 -11.42 20.41 12.09
C PHE A 368 -10.36 20.72 13.14
N PHE A 369 -9.15 21.00 12.70
CA PHE A 369 -7.96 21.09 13.55
C PHE A 369 -7.36 22.48 13.49
N ASP A 370 -6.98 23.06 14.63
CA ASP A 370 -6.26 24.32 14.65
C ASP A 370 -4.82 24.08 14.15
N LYS A 371 -4.51 24.67 13.00
CA LYS A 371 -3.17 24.59 12.37
C LYS A 371 -2.04 25.12 13.25
N LYS A 372 -2.34 25.89 14.30
CA LYS A 372 -1.34 26.36 15.27
C LYS A 372 -0.95 25.30 16.29
N LEU A 373 -1.85 24.36 16.58
CA LEU A 373 -1.68 23.33 17.61
C LEU A 373 -1.41 21.95 17.01
N PHE A 374 -1.91 21.70 15.79
CA PHE A 374 -1.77 20.43 15.09
C PHE A 374 -0.99 20.60 13.78
N ASN A 375 0.14 19.92 13.68
CA ASN A 375 0.74 19.56 12.40
C ASN A 375 0.11 18.27 11.84
N ASP A 376 0.53 17.86 10.64
CA ASP A 376 0.02 16.66 9.97
C ASP A 376 0.24 15.37 10.78
N ASP A 377 1.36 15.25 11.50
CA ASP A 377 1.69 14.04 12.27
C ASP A 377 0.79 13.92 13.51
N GLN A 378 0.60 15.01 14.25
CA GLN A 378 -0.30 15.06 15.40
C GLN A 378 -1.75 14.80 14.98
N LYS A 379 -2.17 15.39 13.86
CA LYS A 379 -3.47 15.15 13.24
C LYS A 379 -3.65 13.66 12.92
N ARG A 380 -2.71 13.04 12.20
CA ARG A 380 -2.75 11.60 11.83
C ARG A 380 -2.78 10.69 13.05
N LYS A 381 -2.05 11.03 14.11
CA LYS A 381 -2.08 10.28 15.37
C LYS A 381 -3.50 10.23 15.94
N LEU A 382 -4.14 11.39 16.10
CA LEU A 382 -5.52 11.46 16.61
C LEU A 382 -6.52 10.75 15.68
N GLU A 383 -6.40 10.94 14.37
CA GLU A 383 -7.24 10.25 13.38
C GLU A 383 -7.16 8.72 13.52
N SER A 384 -5.95 8.18 13.73
CA SER A 384 -5.73 6.75 13.90
C SER A 384 -6.32 6.20 15.21
N GLU A 385 -6.28 6.99 16.29
CA GLU A 385 -6.86 6.64 17.58
C GLU A 385 -8.38 6.57 17.49
N ILE A 386 -9.00 7.56 16.84
CA ILE A 386 -10.44 7.60 16.56
C ILE A 386 -10.85 6.40 15.71
N PHE A 387 -10.11 6.09 14.64
CA PHE A 387 -10.35 4.92 13.80
C PHE A 387 -10.34 3.62 14.61
N LEU A 388 -9.37 3.44 15.50
CA LEU A 388 -9.29 2.29 16.39
C LEU A 388 -10.47 2.24 17.37
N GLN A 389 -10.84 3.35 18.00
CA GLN A 389 -11.97 3.42 18.93
C GLN A 389 -13.27 2.99 18.25
N ILE A 390 -13.57 3.53 17.06
CA ILE A 390 -14.78 3.19 16.30
C ILE A 390 -14.80 1.71 15.90
N ASN A 391 -13.67 1.17 15.44
CA ASN A 391 -13.62 -0.21 14.95
C ASN A 391 -13.42 -1.24 16.07
N SER A 392 -13.13 -0.81 17.30
CA SER A 392 -13.02 -1.70 18.47
C SER A 392 -14.37 -2.30 18.88
N THR A 393 -15.47 -1.56 18.66
CA THR A 393 -16.85 -1.95 18.97
C THR A 393 -17.59 -2.57 17.78
N GLN A 394 -17.01 -2.52 16.57
CA GLN A 394 -17.59 -3.06 15.32
C GLN A 394 -16.80 -4.29 14.79
N LYS A 395 -16.74 -4.50 13.46
CA LYS A 395 -15.91 -5.53 12.81
C LYS A 395 -14.44 -5.28 13.14
N LYS A 396 -13.91 -6.09 14.07
CA LYS A 396 -12.55 -5.99 14.60
C LYS A 396 -11.51 -5.80 13.49
N VAL A 397 -10.61 -4.84 13.73
CA VAL A 397 -9.41 -4.61 12.92
C VAL A 397 -8.53 -5.87 12.97
N SER A 398 -7.88 -6.22 11.85
CA SER A 398 -6.96 -7.35 11.84
C SER A 398 -5.81 -7.13 12.83
N PRO A 399 -5.30 -8.17 13.52
CA PRO A 399 -4.18 -8.02 14.44
C PRO A 399 -2.96 -7.34 13.83
N ALA A 400 -2.61 -7.67 12.59
CA ALA A 400 -1.48 -7.06 11.88
C ALA A 400 -1.64 -5.54 11.72
N LEU A 401 -2.83 -5.07 11.33
CA LEU A 401 -3.10 -3.63 11.23
C LEU A 401 -3.12 -2.97 12.61
N LEU A 402 -3.68 -3.62 13.63
CA LEU A 402 -3.69 -3.09 15.00
C LEU A 402 -2.27 -2.92 15.55
N HIS A 403 -1.38 -3.90 15.35
CA HIS A 403 0.02 -3.80 15.74
C HIS A 403 0.73 -2.68 14.99
N PHE A 404 0.44 -2.51 13.70
CA PHE A 404 1.01 -1.43 12.91
C PHE A 404 0.58 -0.05 13.43
N ILE A 405 -0.72 0.16 13.69
CA ILE A 405 -1.21 1.45 14.22
C ILE A 405 -0.60 1.72 15.59
N LYS A 406 -0.51 0.71 16.46
CA LYS A 406 0.19 0.85 17.75
C LYS A 406 1.65 1.26 17.56
N SER A 407 2.36 0.69 16.58
CA SER A 407 3.75 1.07 16.28
C SER A 407 3.90 2.51 15.75
N LEU A 408 2.87 3.06 15.12
CA LEU A 408 2.84 4.46 14.71
C LEU A 408 2.58 5.39 15.89
N ASN A 409 1.63 5.04 16.76
CA ASN A 409 1.19 5.90 17.86
C ASN A 409 2.15 5.89 19.05
N ASP A 410 2.78 4.75 19.30
CA ASP A 410 3.78 4.54 20.34
C ASP A 410 4.91 3.64 19.81
N PRO A 411 5.88 4.20 19.08
CA PRO A 411 7.02 3.47 18.54
C PRO A 411 7.89 2.78 19.62
N SER A 412 7.94 3.36 20.82
CA SER A 412 8.71 2.88 21.97
C SER A 412 8.07 1.72 22.72
N SER A 413 6.77 1.45 22.52
CA SER A 413 6.12 0.27 23.10
C SER A 413 6.78 -1.03 22.65
N SER A 414 6.71 -2.09 23.46
CA SER A 414 7.25 -3.41 23.10
C SER A 414 6.71 -3.92 21.76
N ILE A 415 5.43 -3.65 21.45
CA ILE A 415 4.84 -3.99 20.15
C ILE A 415 5.34 -3.09 19.01
N GLY A 416 5.60 -1.81 19.28
CA GLY A 416 6.16 -0.86 18.33
C GLY A 416 7.56 -1.28 17.89
N ILE A 417 8.42 -1.61 18.85
CA ILE A 417 9.76 -2.13 18.62
C ILE A 417 9.69 -3.46 17.86
N ALA A 418 8.81 -4.39 18.28
CA ALA A 418 8.65 -5.69 17.61
C ALA A 418 8.30 -5.54 16.14
N ASN A 419 7.37 -4.63 15.85
CA ASN A 419 6.94 -4.38 14.48
C ASN A 419 8.09 -3.80 13.64
N ASN A 420 8.84 -2.83 14.18
CA ASN A 420 10.00 -2.25 13.49
C ASN A 420 11.13 -3.26 13.25
N VAL A 421 11.36 -4.18 14.20
CA VAL A 421 12.31 -5.29 14.03
C VAL A 421 11.85 -6.24 12.91
N ILE A 422 10.57 -6.62 12.84
CA ILE A 422 10.06 -7.46 11.73
C ILE A 422 10.20 -6.77 10.38
N LEU A 423 9.86 -5.48 10.29
CA LEU A 423 10.02 -4.71 9.06
C LEU A 423 11.49 -4.67 8.61
N SER A 424 12.42 -4.58 9.56
CA SER A 424 13.87 -4.58 9.30
C SER A 424 14.37 -5.97 8.89
N LEU A 425 13.95 -7.03 9.59
CA LEU A 425 14.25 -8.42 9.23
C LEU A 425 13.77 -8.79 7.83
N ASN A 426 12.62 -8.25 7.39
CA ASN A 426 12.12 -8.51 6.03
C ASN A 426 12.97 -7.85 4.93
N LYS A 427 13.90 -6.96 5.28
CA LYS A 427 14.83 -6.29 4.36
C LYS A 427 16.22 -6.94 4.34
N VAL A 428 16.46 -7.98 5.14
CA VAL A 428 17.77 -8.63 5.25
C VAL A 428 17.67 -10.15 5.18
N ASN A 429 18.75 -10.82 4.76
CA ASN A 429 18.83 -12.28 4.85
C ASN A 429 18.85 -12.71 6.33
N PRO A 430 18.19 -13.80 6.73
CA PRO A 430 17.59 -14.83 5.88
C PRO A 430 16.10 -14.64 5.57
N PHE A 431 15.48 -13.54 6.03
CA PHE A 431 14.05 -13.28 5.92
C PHE A 431 13.64 -12.32 4.80
N LEU A 432 14.58 -11.93 3.94
CA LEU A 432 14.35 -11.00 2.84
C LEU A 432 13.08 -11.36 2.04
N GLY A 433 12.06 -10.51 2.13
CA GLY A 433 10.77 -10.66 1.45
C GLY A 433 9.93 -11.86 1.89
N LEU A 434 10.22 -12.51 3.02
CA LEU A 434 9.50 -13.69 3.48
C LEU A 434 8.29 -13.36 4.35
N PHE A 435 8.26 -12.22 5.06
CA PHE A 435 7.14 -11.85 5.91
C PHE A 435 5.99 -11.23 5.09
N SER A 436 4.76 -11.59 5.43
CA SER A 436 3.54 -11.03 4.84
C SER A 436 3.26 -9.65 5.44
N ILE A 437 4.01 -8.63 5.00
CA ILE A 437 3.85 -7.23 5.47
C ILE A 437 2.61 -6.59 4.88
N SER A 438 2.40 -6.77 3.56
CA SER A 438 1.24 -6.24 2.84
C SER A 438 0.15 -7.29 2.69
N SER A 439 -1.11 -6.88 2.78
CA SER A 439 -2.25 -7.74 2.47
C SER A 439 -2.44 -8.01 0.97
N LEU A 440 -1.76 -7.24 0.11
CA LEU A 440 -1.79 -7.39 -1.35
C LEU A 440 -0.87 -8.52 -1.85
N GLU A 441 0.15 -8.86 -1.06
CA GLU A 441 1.10 -9.90 -1.40
C GLU A 441 0.51 -11.28 -1.08
N LYS A 442 0.59 -12.20 -2.04
CA LYS A 442 0.12 -13.58 -1.87
C LYS A 442 1.24 -14.42 -1.28
N GLY A 443 0.98 -15.01 -0.11
CA GLY A 443 1.93 -15.89 0.58
C GLY A 443 2.63 -15.16 1.72
N GLY A 444 3.81 -15.64 2.10
CA GLY A 444 4.58 -15.07 3.20
C GLY A 444 4.21 -15.60 4.59
N ILE A 445 5.10 -15.35 5.52
CA ILE A 445 5.01 -15.73 6.92
C ILE A 445 4.10 -14.74 7.64
N LYS A 446 3.09 -15.24 8.36
CA LYS A 446 2.16 -14.39 9.11
C LYS A 446 2.83 -13.85 10.37
N ILE A 447 2.80 -12.54 10.50
CA ILE A 447 3.52 -11.75 11.50
C ILE A 447 2.86 -11.71 12.90
N PRO A 448 1.51 -11.69 13.07
CA PRO A 448 0.90 -11.38 14.38
C PRO A 448 1.39 -12.23 15.56
N SER A 449 1.44 -13.55 15.40
CA SER A 449 1.93 -14.45 16.46
C SER A 449 3.42 -14.27 16.75
N ILE A 450 4.21 -13.88 15.75
CA ILE A 450 5.65 -13.64 15.90
C ILE A 450 5.89 -12.38 16.72
N LEU A 451 5.13 -11.31 16.45
CA LEU A 451 5.17 -10.08 17.24
C LEU A 451 4.77 -10.38 18.69
N GLN A 452 3.57 -10.92 18.88
CA GLN A 452 2.95 -11.04 20.20
C GLN A 452 3.61 -12.08 21.10
N TYR A 453 3.96 -13.26 20.56
CA TYR A 453 4.40 -14.39 21.37
C TYR A 453 5.89 -14.72 21.25
N GLY A 454 6.59 -14.09 20.30
CA GLY A 454 8.02 -14.27 20.06
C GLY A 454 8.80 -13.03 20.45
N LEU A 455 8.67 -11.96 19.67
CA LEU A 455 9.55 -10.80 19.75
C LEU A 455 9.35 -9.92 20.98
N GLN A 456 8.10 -9.63 21.38
CA GLN A 456 7.84 -8.74 22.52
C GLN A 456 8.63 -9.16 23.77
N ASN A 457 8.68 -10.46 24.05
CA ASN A 457 9.34 -11.01 25.24
C ASN A 457 10.89 -10.94 25.20
N ILE A 458 11.48 -10.52 24.08
CA ILE A 458 12.93 -10.48 23.86
C ILE A 458 13.44 -9.04 23.84
N ILE A 459 12.60 -8.09 23.44
CA ILE A 459 13.02 -6.74 23.04
C ILE A 459 12.42 -5.62 23.91
N GLU A 460 11.58 -5.96 24.88
CA GLU A 460 10.90 -4.97 25.72
C GLU A 460 11.92 -4.06 26.43
N LEU A 461 11.51 -2.81 26.71
CA LEU A 461 12.38 -1.82 27.37
C LEU A 461 12.18 -1.84 28.89
N GLU A 462 11.76 -2.96 29.45
CA GLU A 462 11.54 -3.13 30.90
C GLU A 462 12.68 -3.98 31.48
N PRO A 463 13.05 -3.77 32.76
CA PRO A 463 14.11 -4.54 33.39
C PRO A 463 13.67 -5.99 33.62
N ASP A 464 14.14 -6.88 32.74
CA ASP A 464 14.13 -8.34 32.86
C ASP A 464 15.52 -8.82 32.44
N ASP A 465 16.13 -9.70 33.24
CA ASP A 465 17.54 -10.09 33.11
C ASP A 465 17.86 -10.81 31.79
N VAL A 466 16.82 -11.32 31.08
CA VAL A 466 16.98 -12.19 29.90
C VAL A 466 16.53 -11.51 28.58
N GLN A 467 16.49 -10.19 28.54
CA GLN A 467 16.10 -9.45 27.33
C GLN A 467 17.33 -8.88 26.60
N LEU A 468 17.21 -8.69 25.28
CA LEU A 468 18.24 -8.03 24.48
C LEU A 468 18.52 -6.61 24.97
N TYR A 469 17.54 -5.95 25.58
CA TYR A 469 17.69 -4.65 26.21
C TYR A 469 18.78 -4.66 27.29
N THR A 470 18.77 -5.65 28.17
CA THR A 470 19.76 -5.81 29.23
C THR A 470 21.19 -5.91 28.67
N TYR A 471 21.36 -6.71 27.62
CA TYR A 471 22.66 -6.87 26.96
C TYR A 471 23.07 -5.64 26.16
N TYR A 472 22.12 -4.94 25.52
CA TYR A 472 22.39 -3.67 24.86
C TYR A 472 23.00 -2.65 25.82
N ILE A 473 22.49 -2.58 27.05
CA ILE A 473 23.03 -1.72 28.12
C ILE A 473 24.39 -2.22 28.62
N LYS A 474 24.54 -3.54 28.87
CA LYS A 474 25.82 -4.14 29.30
C LYS A 474 26.96 -3.86 28.30
N GLU A 475 26.65 -3.81 27.00
CA GLU A 475 27.59 -3.44 25.94
C GLU A 475 27.93 -1.93 25.89
N GLY A 476 27.39 -1.12 26.81
CA GLY A 476 27.68 0.30 26.95
C GLY A 476 26.84 1.24 26.07
N ASN A 477 25.77 0.73 25.44
CA ASN A 477 24.91 1.55 24.61
C ASN A 477 23.93 2.39 25.43
N ILE A 478 23.58 3.57 24.93
CA ILE A 478 22.65 4.48 25.61
C ILE A 478 21.20 4.00 25.36
N PRO A 479 20.41 3.75 26.43
CA PRO A 479 19.03 3.30 26.31
C PRO A 479 18.13 4.32 25.62
N PRO A 480 17.11 3.89 24.83
CA PRO A 480 16.13 4.82 24.27
C PRO A 480 15.39 5.66 25.31
N LYS A 481 15.16 5.09 26.51
CA LYS A 481 14.53 5.78 27.64
C LYS A 481 15.41 6.91 28.22
N ASP A 482 16.73 6.81 28.05
CA ASP A 482 17.72 7.73 28.63
C ASP A 482 18.39 8.62 27.57
N GLY A 483 17.64 8.95 26.50
CA GLY A 483 18.10 9.84 25.42
C GLY A 483 18.83 9.15 24.26
N GLY A 484 18.94 7.82 24.28
CA GLY A 484 19.39 7.03 23.14
C GLY A 484 18.39 7.05 21.98
N LYS A 485 18.85 6.77 20.75
CA LYS A 485 17.94 6.68 19.60
C LYS A 485 17.27 5.32 19.56
N LEU A 486 15.94 5.30 19.53
CA LEU A 486 15.16 4.07 19.39
C LEU A 486 15.60 3.21 18.19
N GLN A 487 15.96 3.84 17.08
CA GLN A 487 16.42 3.12 15.89
C GLN A 487 17.73 2.35 16.10
N ASP A 488 18.62 2.84 16.95
CA ASP A 488 19.88 2.14 17.23
C ASP A 488 19.58 0.83 17.98
N TYR A 489 18.64 0.85 18.91
CA TYR A 489 18.17 -0.35 19.60
C TYR A 489 17.40 -1.31 18.66
N VAL A 490 16.53 -0.79 17.79
CA VAL A 490 15.85 -1.62 16.76
C VAL A 490 16.87 -2.31 15.85
N ARG A 491 17.92 -1.59 15.44
CA ARG A 491 19.01 -2.13 14.62
C ARG A 491 19.76 -3.22 15.38
N TYR A 492 20.15 -2.96 16.63
CA TYR A 492 20.78 -3.95 17.49
C TYR A 492 19.97 -5.25 17.60
N CYS A 493 18.68 -5.14 17.90
CA CYS A 493 17.78 -6.30 17.97
C CYS A 493 17.70 -7.04 16.64
N THR A 494 17.60 -6.31 15.53
CA THR A 494 17.57 -6.88 14.17
C THR A 494 18.84 -7.68 13.90
N ASP A 495 20.01 -7.11 14.18
CA ASP A 495 21.32 -7.72 13.90
C ASP A 495 21.51 -9.01 14.70
N LYS A 496 21.23 -9.01 16.01
CA LYS A 496 21.40 -10.21 16.87
C LYS A 496 20.43 -11.33 16.47
N ILE A 497 19.17 -11.00 16.21
CA ILE A 497 18.18 -11.99 15.74
C ILE A 497 18.53 -12.51 14.34
N GLN A 498 19.04 -11.64 13.46
CA GLN A 498 19.48 -12.02 12.13
C GLN A 498 20.61 -13.04 12.17
N ILE A 499 21.64 -12.83 13.01
CA ILE A 499 22.77 -13.76 13.20
C ILE A 499 22.26 -15.14 13.62
N TYR A 500 21.38 -15.18 14.62
CA TYR A 500 20.77 -16.42 15.12
C TYR A 500 20.03 -17.19 14.01
N PHE A 501 19.16 -16.52 13.25
CA PHE A 501 18.41 -17.18 12.17
C PHE A 501 19.27 -17.50 10.93
N CYS A 502 20.35 -16.77 10.68
CA CYS A 502 21.34 -17.17 9.68
C CYS A 502 21.94 -18.54 10.02
N ALA A 503 22.23 -18.79 11.30
CA ALA A 503 22.73 -20.07 11.78
C ALA A 503 21.68 -21.19 11.61
N VAL A 504 20.42 -20.92 11.94
CA VAL A 504 19.30 -21.85 11.69
C VAL A 504 19.18 -22.19 10.21
N ARG A 505 19.20 -21.18 9.33
CA ARG A 505 19.14 -21.39 7.86
C ARG A 505 20.32 -22.21 7.35
N ALA A 506 21.50 -22.10 7.95
CA ALA A 506 22.67 -22.86 7.53
C ALA A 506 22.47 -24.38 7.73
N ILE A 507 21.77 -24.79 8.79
CA ILE A 507 21.42 -26.19 9.06
C ILE A 507 20.26 -26.65 8.19
N TYR A 508 19.22 -25.82 8.06
CA TYR A 508 17.97 -26.18 7.37
C TYR A 508 17.86 -25.59 5.96
N LYS A 509 18.98 -25.47 5.24
CA LYS A 509 19.06 -24.77 3.95
C LYS A 509 18.06 -25.30 2.92
N ASP A 510 17.93 -26.62 2.83
CA ASP A 510 17.03 -27.28 1.89
C ASP A 510 15.56 -27.20 2.30
N GLN A 511 15.26 -26.75 3.52
CA GLN A 511 13.90 -26.55 4.02
C GLN A 511 13.51 -25.07 4.12
N TRP A 512 14.44 -24.15 3.84
CA TRP A 512 14.29 -22.69 3.94
C TRP A 512 13.50 -22.08 2.77
N PHE A 513 12.30 -22.59 2.53
CA PHE A 513 11.37 -22.07 1.54
C PHE A 513 9.93 -22.19 2.02
N ILE A 514 9.09 -21.23 1.65
CA ILE A 514 7.69 -21.22 2.06
C ILE A 514 6.95 -22.31 1.29
N LYS A 515 6.47 -23.34 2.01
CA LYS A 515 5.60 -24.38 1.44
C LYS A 515 4.16 -23.89 1.41
N ASN A 516 3.43 -24.20 0.34
CA ASN A 516 1.99 -23.91 0.22
C ASN A 516 1.11 -24.76 1.18
N LYS A 517 1.69 -25.68 1.97
CA LYS A 517 1.00 -26.55 2.94
C LYS A 517 1.36 -26.12 4.36
N LYS A 518 0.45 -26.31 5.33
CA LYS A 518 0.68 -26.02 6.76
C LYS A 518 1.94 -26.73 7.29
N GLY A 519 2.73 -26.04 8.09
CA GLY A 519 3.94 -26.58 8.76
C GLY A 519 5.27 -26.27 8.06
N GLY A 520 6.37 -26.54 8.75
CA GLY A 520 7.74 -26.28 8.28
C GLY A 520 8.45 -25.14 9.02
N ILE A 521 9.75 -25.00 8.77
CA ILE A 521 10.64 -24.09 9.51
C ILE A 521 10.30 -22.60 9.35
N LEU A 522 9.69 -22.23 8.21
CA LEU A 522 9.21 -20.87 7.94
C LEU A 522 7.73 -20.67 8.31
N SER A 523 7.20 -21.46 9.23
CA SER A 523 5.87 -21.23 9.80
C SER A 523 5.95 -20.24 10.97
N SER A 524 4.86 -19.54 11.26
CA SER A 524 4.80 -18.64 12.43
C SER A 524 5.10 -19.40 13.72
N THR A 525 4.63 -20.64 13.87
CA THR A 525 4.93 -21.50 15.04
C THR A 525 6.43 -21.77 15.17
N ALA A 526 7.08 -22.17 14.08
CA ALA A 526 8.50 -22.51 14.11
C ALA A 526 9.36 -21.29 14.47
N ILE A 527 9.07 -20.14 13.87
CA ILE A 527 9.81 -18.89 14.17
C ILE A 527 9.60 -18.46 15.61
N VAL A 528 8.37 -18.55 16.15
CA VAL A 528 8.12 -18.24 17.57
C VAL A 528 8.88 -19.21 18.48
N GLY A 529 8.90 -20.52 18.16
CA GLY A 529 9.67 -21.51 18.92
C GLY A 529 11.17 -21.21 18.94
N PHE A 530 11.75 -20.87 17.79
CA PHE A 530 13.15 -20.45 17.71
C PHE A 530 13.43 -19.14 18.46
N LEU A 531 12.53 -18.15 18.41
CA LEU A 531 12.68 -16.91 19.17
C LEU A 531 12.64 -17.17 20.69
N ARG A 532 11.76 -18.07 21.15
CA ARG A 532 11.72 -18.46 22.57
C ARG A 532 12.99 -19.21 22.99
N ALA A 533 13.47 -20.14 22.14
CA ALA A 533 14.75 -20.80 22.36
C ALA A 533 15.92 -19.80 22.37
N PHE A 534 15.86 -18.76 21.52
CA PHE A 534 16.84 -17.67 21.54
C PHE A 534 16.84 -16.94 22.88
N LYS A 535 15.67 -16.54 23.41
CA LYS A 535 15.57 -15.93 24.75
C LYS A 535 16.27 -16.80 25.80
N ILE A 536 15.95 -18.09 25.86
CA ILE A 536 16.57 -19.02 26.81
C ILE A 536 18.10 -19.08 26.61
N SER A 537 18.57 -19.10 25.36
CA SER A 537 20.00 -19.11 25.06
C SER A 537 20.74 -17.85 25.54
N LEU A 538 20.07 -16.68 25.59
CA LEU A 538 20.66 -15.46 26.13
C LEU A 538 21.01 -15.66 27.61
N ASN A 539 20.13 -16.31 28.39
CA ASN A 539 20.41 -16.64 29.79
C ASN A 539 21.58 -17.61 29.93
N LEU A 540 21.53 -18.72 29.18
CA LEU A 540 22.52 -19.80 29.25
C LEU A 540 23.94 -19.36 28.86
N THR A 541 24.08 -18.22 28.19
CA THR A 541 25.37 -17.76 27.65
C THR A 541 25.75 -16.35 28.10
N ASP A 542 24.97 -15.74 29.00
CA ASP A 542 25.10 -14.33 29.42
C ASP A 542 25.22 -13.37 28.22
N GLY A 543 24.35 -13.57 27.21
CA GLY A 543 24.18 -12.63 26.09
C GLY A 543 24.15 -13.28 24.70
N PRO A 544 23.92 -12.47 23.66
CA PRO A 544 23.84 -12.98 22.29
C PRO A 544 25.22 -13.39 21.77
N GLN A 545 25.27 -14.55 21.12
CA GLN A 545 26.51 -15.13 20.58
C GLN A 545 26.65 -14.91 19.07
N ASP A 546 27.78 -15.31 18.51
CA ASP A 546 28.04 -15.20 17.07
C ASP A 546 27.41 -16.33 16.24
N PHE A 547 27.55 -16.22 14.92
CA PHE A 547 27.02 -17.18 13.96
C PHE A 547 27.59 -18.59 14.15
N ASP A 548 28.91 -18.71 14.38
CA ASP A 548 29.58 -20.00 14.44
C ASP A 548 29.19 -20.76 15.70
N TYR A 549 29.06 -20.06 16.83
CA TYR A 549 28.52 -20.61 18.06
C TYR A 549 27.13 -21.21 17.87
N TYR A 550 26.16 -20.42 17.37
CA TYR A 550 24.79 -20.90 17.18
C TYR A 550 24.73 -22.02 16.15
N LYS A 551 25.51 -21.92 15.07
CA LYS A 551 25.56 -22.96 14.03
C LYS A 551 26.05 -24.28 14.61
N ASP A 552 27.06 -24.25 15.47
CA ASP A 552 27.57 -25.45 16.12
C ASP A 552 26.50 -26.10 17.01
N LYS A 553 25.82 -25.30 17.84
CA LYS A 553 24.69 -25.74 18.69
C LYS A 553 23.55 -26.36 17.89
N PHE A 554 23.27 -25.86 16.68
CA PHE A 554 22.18 -26.38 15.85
C PHE A 554 22.50 -27.62 15.03
N LYS A 555 23.76 -28.08 14.95
CA LYS A 555 24.12 -29.29 14.20
C LYS A 555 23.44 -30.55 14.70
N VAL A 556 23.11 -30.59 16.00
CA VAL A 556 22.48 -31.74 16.66
C VAL A 556 20.95 -31.72 16.56
N LEU A 557 20.37 -30.67 15.99
CA LEU A 557 18.90 -30.57 15.89
C LEU A 557 18.34 -31.55 14.87
N ASP A 558 17.44 -32.43 15.32
CA ASP A 558 16.60 -33.29 14.50
C ASP A 558 15.13 -33.05 14.85
N VAL A 559 14.57 -31.94 14.34
CA VAL A 559 13.21 -31.51 14.65
C VAL A 559 12.32 -31.61 13.41
N ASN A 560 11.27 -32.42 13.51
CA ASN A 560 10.22 -32.46 12.50
C ASN A 560 9.18 -31.35 12.75
N PHE A 561 9.38 -30.19 12.13
CA PHE A 561 8.49 -29.01 12.27
C PHE A 561 7.02 -29.23 11.87
N LYS A 562 6.67 -30.37 11.27
CA LYS A 562 5.26 -30.67 10.94
C LYS A 562 4.46 -31.11 12.17
N ASP A 563 5.13 -31.60 13.20
CA ASP A 563 4.50 -32.14 14.40
C ASP A 563 4.02 -31.01 15.32
N TYR A 564 4.52 -29.80 15.10
CA TYR A 564 4.15 -28.60 15.86
C TYR A 564 3.11 -27.77 15.11
N THR A 565 1.90 -27.72 15.68
CA THR A 565 0.80 -26.89 15.17
C THR A 565 0.66 -25.56 15.93
N SER A 566 -0.35 -24.75 15.61
CA SER A 566 -0.61 -23.47 16.29
C SER A 566 -0.64 -23.64 17.82
N SER A 567 0.06 -22.78 18.55
CA SER A 567 0.18 -22.80 20.02
C SER A 567 1.20 -23.77 20.63
N HIS A 568 1.89 -24.60 19.84
CA HIS A 568 2.96 -25.46 20.33
C HIS A 568 4.36 -24.81 20.34
N TRP A 569 4.44 -23.48 20.44
CA TRP A 569 5.73 -22.79 20.43
C TRP A 569 6.61 -23.08 21.65
N ASN A 570 6.02 -23.31 22.83
CA ASN A 570 6.78 -23.68 24.04
C ASN A 570 7.40 -25.06 23.90
N ALA A 571 6.58 -26.06 23.58
CA ALA A 571 7.07 -27.42 23.36
C ALA A 571 8.17 -27.49 22.28
N LEU A 572 8.07 -26.67 21.23
CA LEU A 572 9.13 -26.57 20.23
C LEU A 572 10.39 -25.90 20.78
N ALA A 573 10.26 -24.80 21.53
CA ALA A 573 11.39 -24.12 22.14
C ALA A 573 12.12 -25.06 23.12
N ASP A 574 11.38 -25.78 23.96
CA ASP A 574 11.92 -26.74 24.93
C ASP A 574 12.68 -27.87 24.25
N GLU A 575 12.17 -28.37 23.11
CA GLU A 575 12.85 -29.40 22.33
C GLU A 575 14.14 -28.86 21.68
N ILE A 576 14.08 -27.65 21.11
CA ILE A 576 15.27 -26.98 20.54
C ILE A 576 16.34 -26.80 21.63
N VAL A 577 15.95 -26.28 22.80
CA VAL A 577 16.88 -26.04 23.91
C VAL A 577 17.47 -27.35 24.42
N LYS A 578 16.62 -28.36 24.64
CA LYS A 578 17.04 -29.70 25.08
C LYS A 578 18.08 -30.30 24.15
N GLN A 579 17.85 -30.27 22.84
CA GLN A 579 18.76 -30.86 21.88
C GLN A 579 20.05 -30.04 21.74
N ALA A 580 19.96 -28.71 21.62
CA ALA A 580 21.13 -27.87 21.33
C ALA A 580 21.98 -27.52 22.56
N TRP A 581 21.40 -27.48 23.76
CA TRP A 581 22.10 -27.09 25.01
C TRP A 581 22.01 -28.12 26.15
N GLY A 582 21.33 -29.27 25.98
CA GLY A 582 21.31 -30.39 26.93
C GLY A 582 20.18 -30.37 27.98
N GLU A 583 19.87 -31.55 28.57
CA GLU A 583 18.72 -31.75 29.49
C GLU A 583 18.85 -31.06 30.86
N ASN A 584 20.06 -30.90 31.41
CA ASN A 584 20.28 -30.30 32.74
C ASN A 584 19.96 -28.79 32.80
N ASN A 585 19.84 -28.13 31.65
CA ASN A 585 19.54 -26.70 31.55
C ASN A 585 18.02 -26.41 31.50
N LYS A 586 17.17 -27.44 31.66
CA LYS A 586 15.71 -27.27 31.73
C LYS A 586 15.22 -26.68 33.04
N GLU A 587 15.85 -27.01 34.17
CA GLU A 587 15.40 -26.55 35.49
C GLU A 587 15.63 -25.03 35.65
N GLU A 588 16.75 -24.49 35.16
CA GLU A 588 17.00 -23.04 35.08
C GLU A 588 16.09 -22.34 34.05
N ALA A 589 15.59 -23.04 33.02
CA ALA A 589 14.72 -22.46 32.00
C ALA A 589 13.24 -22.34 32.41
N ILE A 590 12.79 -23.14 33.39
CA ILE A 590 11.41 -23.13 33.90
C ILE A 590 11.20 -22.03 34.95
N GLU A 591 12.24 -21.62 35.69
CA GLU A 591 12.15 -20.52 36.66
C GLU A 591 12.06 -19.13 36.02
N VAL A 592 12.33 -19.01 34.70
CA VAL A 592 12.44 -17.73 33.98
C VAL A 592 11.37 -17.56 32.87
N SER A 593 10.45 -18.52 32.71
CA SER A 593 9.45 -18.56 31.62
C SER A 593 8.13 -17.86 31.91
#